data_AF-A0A3B3ZAG2-F1
#
_entry.id   AF-A0A3B3ZAG2-F1
#
_cell.length_a   1.000
_cell.length_b   1.000
_cell.length_c   1.000
_cell.angle_alpha   90.00
_cell.angle_beta   90.00
_cell.angle_gamma   90.00
#
_symmetry.space_group_name_H-M   'P 1'
#
loop_
_entity.id
_entity.type
_entity.pdbx_description
1 polymer ?
#
loop_
_entity_poly.entity_id
_entity_poly.type
_entity_poly.pdbx_seq_one_letter_code
_entity_poly.pdbx_strand_id
1 'polypeptide(L)'
;MQPHLLSRGTAAAVAARRMRSILGSVAGSWMWRTREVKLINTSSGDTVTIGDISYKLKTPQNPELVPVKHISDSPSQTVAQHLRWIMQKDLLGQDMFLIGPPGPLRRSIAMQYLELTKREVEYVALSRDTTETDLKQRREIRSGTAFYIDQCAVRAATQGRVLVLEGLEKAERNVLPVLNNLLENREMQLEDGRFLMSAERYDKLLQEHTKEELDSWKIVRVSEDFRVIALGIPVPKYKGNPLDPPLRSRFQARDIYYLPFKVSARMTKKKVNNSTKYFFMFYIPMLEGNEVQIPKNTT
;
A
#
# COMPACT_ATOMS: atom_id res chain seq x y z
N MET A 1 -52.44 67.93 -0.16
CA MET A 1 -51.07 68.39 0.14
C MET A 1 -50.51 67.57 1.29
N GLN A 2 -49.61 66.62 1.02
CA GLN A 2 -48.37 66.41 1.78
C GLN A 2 -47.57 65.26 1.14
N PRO A 3 -46.22 65.36 1.08
CA PRO A 3 -45.38 64.53 0.24
C PRO A 3 -44.70 63.38 1.00
N HIS A 4 -44.25 62.39 0.23
CA HIS A 4 -43.32 61.33 0.64
C HIS A 4 -42.01 61.90 1.22
N LEU A 5 -41.58 61.34 2.35
CA LEU A 5 -40.23 61.55 2.91
C LEU A 5 -39.50 60.20 3.02
N LEU A 6 -38.47 60.08 2.19
CA LEU A 6 -37.42 59.07 2.22
C LEU A 6 -36.64 59.15 3.53
N SER A 7 -36.68 58.09 4.33
CA SER A 7 -35.77 57.89 5.47
C SER A 7 -34.51 57.15 5.01
N ARG A 8 -33.42 57.90 4.86
CA ARG A 8 -32.03 57.43 4.68
C ARG A 8 -31.61 56.50 5.82
N GLY A 9 -31.52 55.20 5.55
CA GLY A 9 -30.80 54.26 6.40
C GLY A 9 -29.30 54.57 6.38
N THR A 10 -28.74 54.91 7.54
CA THR A 10 -27.33 55.26 7.74
C THR A 10 -26.39 54.12 7.34
N ALA A 11 -25.31 54.44 6.60
CA ALA A 11 -24.25 53.52 6.18
C ALA A 11 -23.61 52.70 7.32
N ALA A 12 -23.73 53.17 8.56
CA ALA A 12 -23.28 52.46 9.77
C ALA A 12 -24.00 51.12 10.00
N ALA A 13 -25.29 51.01 9.66
CA ALA A 13 -26.05 49.78 9.85
C ALA A 13 -25.67 48.68 8.83
N VAL A 14 -25.27 49.08 7.63
CA VAL A 14 -24.78 48.16 6.58
C VAL A 14 -23.34 47.72 6.87
N ALA A 15 -22.50 48.62 7.40
CA ALA A 15 -21.13 48.30 7.84
C ALA A 15 -21.11 47.31 9.03
N ALA A 16 -22.04 47.44 9.98
CA ALA A 16 -22.16 46.53 11.12
C ALA A 16 -22.63 45.10 10.74
N ARG A 17 -23.34 44.95 9.60
CA ARG A 17 -23.67 43.63 9.03
C ARG A 17 -22.50 43.02 8.26
N ARG A 18 -21.67 43.82 7.58
CA ARG A 18 -20.45 43.33 6.91
C ARG A 18 -19.32 42.95 7.87
N MET A 19 -19.17 43.62 9.02
CA MET A 19 -18.16 43.24 10.01
C MET A 19 -18.49 41.97 10.80
N ARG A 20 -19.77 41.55 10.86
CA ARG A 20 -20.16 40.28 11.48
C ARG A 20 -19.82 39.03 10.65
N SER A 21 -19.48 39.21 9.37
CA SER A 21 -18.97 38.15 8.49
C SER A 21 -17.44 37.97 8.60
N ILE A 22 -16.72 38.99 9.07
CA ILE A 22 -15.25 38.99 9.11
C ILE A 22 -14.72 38.66 10.53
N LEU A 23 -15.51 38.87 11.58
CA LEU A 23 -15.13 38.56 12.98
C LEU A 23 -15.73 37.27 13.55
N GLY A 24 -16.50 36.51 12.76
CA GLY A 24 -17.08 35.22 13.16
C GLY A 24 -16.16 34.00 13.04
N SER A 25 -14.92 34.18 12.57
CA SER A 25 -14.04 33.07 12.16
C SER A 25 -12.78 32.86 13.01
N VAL A 26 -12.69 33.47 14.20
CA VAL A 26 -11.46 33.40 15.03
C VAL A 26 -11.63 32.58 16.32
N ALA A 27 -12.80 32.00 16.58
CA ALA A 27 -13.03 31.12 17.74
C ALA A 27 -13.42 29.68 17.37
N GLY A 28 -13.13 29.27 16.13
CA GLY A 28 -13.00 27.85 15.81
C GLY A 28 -11.54 27.50 15.94
N SER A 29 -11.08 27.10 17.13
CA SER A 29 -9.84 26.34 17.26
C SER A 29 -10.00 25.10 16.39
N TRP A 30 -9.57 25.21 15.12
CA TRP A 30 -9.32 24.06 14.27
C TRP A 30 -8.10 23.41 14.89
N MET A 31 -8.34 22.72 15.98
CA MET A 31 -7.36 21.94 16.69
C MET A 31 -6.88 20.93 15.67
N TRP A 32 -5.72 21.22 15.07
CA TRP A 32 -4.96 20.28 14.28
C TRP A 32 -4.66 19.12 15.20
N ARG A 33 -5.62 18.19 15.33
CA ARG A 33 -5.51 17.05 16.23
C ARG A 33 -4.33 16.26 15.69
N THR A 34 -3.21 16.32 16.38
CA THR A 34 -1.98 15.64 16.02
C THR A 34 -2.32 14.16 15.94
N ARG A 35 -2.18 13.60 14.73
CA ARG A 35 -2.37 12.18 14.51
C ARG A 35 -1.06 11.51 14.89
N GLU A 36 -1.02 11.06 16.13
CA GLU A 36 0.08 10.26 16.64
C GLU A 36 -0.15 8.80 16.24
N VAL A 37 0.91 8.16 15.75
CA VAL A 37 0.97 6.71 15.60
C VAL A 37 1.41 6.17 16.96
N LYS A 38 0.54 5.43 17.64
CA LYS A 38 0.84 4.82 18.93
C LYS A 38 0.73 3.32 18.80
N LEU A 39 1.83 2.64 19.13
CA LEU A 39 1.85 1.20 19.35
C LEU A 39 1.47 0.96 20.80
N ILE A 40 0.34 0.28 21.02
CA ILE A 40 -0.16 -0.02 22.36
C ILE A 40 -0.14 -1.54 22.51
N ASN A 41 0.72 -2.04 23.40
CA ASN A 41 0.70 -3.44 23.78
C ASN A 41 -0.40 -3.61 24.84
N THR A 42 -1.49 -4.29 24.50
CA THR A 42 -2.55 -4.62 25.46
C THR A 42 -2.45 -6.08 25.89
N SER A 43 -2.97 -6.41 27.06
CA SER A 43 -3.03 -7.80 27.57
C SER A 43 -3.78 -8.77 26.64
N SER A 44 -4.60 -8.25 25.71
CA SER A 44 -5.38 -9.00 24.72
C SER A 44 -4.71 -9.11 23.34
N GLY A 45 -3.48 -8.61 23.20
CA GLY A 45 -2.68 -8.57 21.98
C GLY A 45 -2.12 -7.18 21.64
N ASP A 46 -1.13 -7.13 20.76
CA ASP A 46 -0.59 -5.85 20.28
C ASP A 46 -1.63 -5.15 19.39
N THR A 47 -1.90 -3.87 19.65
CA THR A 47 -2.82 -3.06 18.85
C THR A 47 -2.09 -1.80 18.36
N VAL A 48 -2.24 -1.49 17.08
CA VAL A 48 -1.72 -0.25 16.51
C VAL A 48 -2.84 0.75 16.41
N THR A 49 -2.62 1.95 16.95
CA THR A 49 -3.58 3.04 16.88
C THR A 49 -2.98 4.22 16.10
N ILE A 50 -3.76 4.77 15.16
CA ILE A 50 -3.38 5.96 14.41
C ILE A 50 -4.51 6.97 14.54
N GLY A 51 -4.32 7.95 15.42
CA GLY A 51 -5.38 8.89 15.80
C GLY A 51 -6.54 8.16 16.50
N ASP A 52 -7.67 8.06 15.81
CA ASP A 52 -8.93 7.46 16.28
C ASP A 52 -9.20 6.04 15.75
N ILE A 53 -8.32 5.50 14.91
CA ILE A 53 -8.49 4.16 14.32
C ILE A 53 -7.53 3.20 15.02
N SER A 54 -8.05 2.00 15.36
CA SER A 54 -7.29 0.93 16.00
C SER A 54 -7.29 -0.31 15.12
N TYR A 55 -6.13 -0.96 15.00
CA TYR A 55 -5.92 -2.18 14.24
C TYR A 55 -5.33 -3.26 15.15
N LYS A 56 -6.02 -4.40 15.26
CA LYS A 56 -5.54 -5.54 16.05
C LYS A 56 -4.49 -6.30 15.24
N LEU A 57 -3.29 -6.43 15.79
CA LEU A 57 -2.21 -7.13 15.09
C LEU A 57 -2.49 -8.62 15.00
N LYS A 58 -2.19 -9.18 13.82
CA LYS A 58 -2.17 -10.61 13.56
C LYS A 58 -0.72 -11.09 13.60
N THR A 59 -0.50 -12.29 14.11
CA THR A 59 0.82 -12.92 14.06
C THR A 59 1.07 -13.35 12.61
N PRO A 60 2.15 -12.86 11.94
CA PRO A 60 2.48 -13.32 10.60
C PRO A 60 2.90 -14.80 10.64
N GLN A 61 2.54 -15.56 9.61
CA GLN A 61 2.99 -16.95 9.42
C GLN A 61 4.47 -16.98 9.00
N ASN A 62 4.87 -16.01 8.19
CA ASN A 62 6.20 -15.85 7.60
C ASN A 62 6.75 -14.46 7.93
N PRO A 63 7.42 -14.29 9.09
CA PRO A 63 7.95 -13.00 9.53
C PRO A 63 8.93 -12.35 8.53
N GLU A 64 9.61 -13.14 7.70
CA GLU A 64 10.52 -12.68 6.65
C GLU A 64 9.84 -11.93 5.51
N LEU A 65 8.53 -12.14 5.33
CA LEU A 65 7.72 -11.42 4.34
C LEU A 65 7.12 -10.13 4.89
N VAL A 66 7.35 -9.80 6.17
CA VAL A 66 6.95 -8.52 6.74
C VAL A 66 8.07 -7.51 6.46
N PRO A 67 7.77 -6.35 5.85
CA PRO A 67 8.77 -5.31 5.64
C PRO A 67 9.39 -4.86 6.98
N VAL A 68 10.71 -4.64 6.99
CA VAL A 68 11.44 -4.16 8.17
C VAL A 68 12.21 -2.89 7.87
N LYS A 69 12.46 -2.07 8.90
CA LYS A 69 13.27 -0.83 8.82
C LYS A 69 12.66 0.28 7.97
N HIS A 70 11.34 0.25 7.75
CA HIS A 70 10.59 1.32 7.10
C HIS A 70 9.95 2.29 8.09
N ILE A 71 9.61 1.84 9.31
CA ILE A 71 9.14 2.68 10.40
C ILE A 71 10.20 3.73 10.72
N SER A 72 9.77 4.99 10.76
CA SER A 72 10.56 6.09 11.31
C SER A 72 10.13 6.33 12.75
N ASP A 73 11.09 6.61 13.64
CA ASP A 73 10.82 6.84 15.09
C ASP A 73 9.76 7.91 15.37
N SER A 74 9.53 8.79 14.39
CA SER A 74 8.50 9.83 14.43
C SER A 74 7.99 10.11 13.00
N PRO A 75 6.93 9.43 12.51
CA PRO A 75 6.39 9.72 11.20
C PRO A 75 5.88 11.17 11.16
N SER A 76 6.11 11.86 10.05
CA SER A 76 5.56 13.21 9.87
C SER A 76 4.02 13.18 9.93
N GLN A 77 3.39 14.28 10.36
CA GLN A 77 1.93 14.36 10.44
C GLN A 77 1.24 14.03 9.11
N THR A 78 1.82 14.43 7.98
CA THR A 78 1.31 14.07 6.65
C THR A 78 1.40 12.56 6.39
N VAL A 79 2.51 11.91 6.74
CA VAL A 79 2.65 10.45 6.62
C VAL A 79 1.64 9.76 7.54
N ALA A 80 1.46 10.21 8.78
CA ALA A 80 0.47 9.67 9.70
C ALA A 80 -0.97 9.80 9.16
N GLN A 81 -1.29 10.89 8.45
CA GLN A 81 -2.59 11.04 7.77
C GLN A 81 -2.78 10.00 6.66
N HIS A 82 -1.76 9.72 5.86
CA HIS A 82 -1.80 8.68 4.83
C HIS A 82 -1.93 7.28 5.45
N LEU A 83 -1.13 6.98 6.47
CA LEU A 83 -1.18 5.69 7.18
C LEU A 83 -2.56 5.46 7.82
N ARG A 84 -3.14 6.48 8.46
CA ARG A 84 -4.51 6.40 9.00
C ARG A 84 -5.53 6.09 7.90
N TRP A 85 -5.41 6.75 6.74
CA TRP A 85 -6.32 6.53 5.63
C TRP A 85 -6.19 5.11 5.08
N ILE A 86 -4.97 4.58 4.94
CA ILE A 86 -4.71 3.20 4.52
C ILE A 86 -5.33 2.23 5.54
N MET A 87 -5.08 2.43 6.84
CA MET A 87 -5.65 1.62 7.93
C MET A 87 -7.18 1.62 7.89
N GLN A 88 -7.80 2.78 7.67
CA GLN A 88 -9.25 2.88 7.54
C GLN A 88 -9.79 2.03 6.40
N LYS A 89 -9.10 2.02 5.25
CA LYS A 89 -9.53 1.32 4.05
C LYS A 89 -9.29 -0.18 4.14
N ASP A 90 -8.19 -0.58 4.78
CA ASP A 90 -7.90 -1.98 5.07
C ASP A 90 -8.97 -2.60 5.99
N LEU A 91 -9.34 -1.90 7.08
CA LEU A 91 -10.41 -2.35 7.98
C LEU A 91 -11.79 -2.47 7.31
N LEU A 92 -12.03 -1.68 6.24
CA LEU A 92 -13.25 -1.76 5.44
C LEU A 92 -13.17 -2.84 4.34
N GLY A 93 -12.06 -3.56 4.22
CA GLY A 93 -11.87 -4.55 3.17
C GLY A 93 -11.83 -3.93 1.77
N GLN A 94 -11.31 -2.70 1.62
CA GLN A 94 -11.25 -1.99 0.35
C GLN A 94 -9.83 -1.98 -0.22
N ASP A 95 -9.69 -2.26 -1.51
CA ASP A 95 -8.39 -2.16 -2.20
C ASP A 95 -8.01 -0.69 -2.43
N MET A 96 -6.72 -0.41 -2.36
CA MET A 96 -6.20 0.96 -2.27
C MET A 96 -5.31 1.29 -3.46
N PHE A 97 -5.38 2.52 -3.94
CA PHE A 97 -4.49 3.05 -4.97
C PHE A 97 -3.81 4.33 -4.53
N LEU A 98 -2.51 4.24 -4.29
CA LEU A 98 -1.68 5.37 -3.88
C LEU A 98 -1.10 6.04 -5.12
N ILE A 99 -1.66 7.20 -5.45
CA ILE A 99 -1.28 8.01 -6.62
C ILE A 99 -0.38 9.14 -6.15
N GLY A 100 0.67 9.44 -6.90
CA GLY A 100 1.57 10.54 -6.55
C GLY A 100 2.75 10.63 -7.50
N PRO A 101 3.63 11.63 -7.32
CA PRO A 101 4.76 11.83 -8.19
C PRO A 101 5.72 10.62 -8.17
N PRO A 102 6.50 10.42 -9.24
CA PRO A 102 7.55 9.41 -9.27
C PRO A 102 8.51 9.61 -8.10
N GLY A 103 8.90 8.52 -7.45
CA GLY A 103 9.76 8.55 -6.28
C GLY A 103 9.37 7.53 -5.21
N PRO A 104 10.20 7.39 -4.17
CA PRO A 104 10.10 6.31 -3.20
C PRO A 104 9.00 6.51 -2.15
N LEU A 105 8.39 7.70 -2.07
CA LEU A 105 7.49 8.06 -0.98
C LEU A 105 6.26 7.14 -0.89
N ARG A 106 5.59 6.88 -2.02
CA ARG A 106 4.40 6.03 -2.08
C ARG A 106 4.69 4.61 -1.58
N ARG A 107 5.76 4.01 -2.12
CA ARG A 107 6.26 2.70 -1.69
C ARG A 107 6.65 2.71 -0.21
N SER A 108 7.37 3.75 0.23
CA SER A 108 7.78 3.88 1.63
C SER A 108 6.59 3.97 2.59
N ILE A 109 5.49 4.61 2.19
CA ILE A 109 4.27 4.69 3.00
C ILE A 109 3.56 3.33 3.05
N ALA A 110 3.44 2.63 1.91
CA ALA A 110 2.88 1.29 1.87
C ALA A 110 3.69 0.30 2.74
N MET A 111 5.03 0.28 2.60
CA MET A 111 5.88 -0.59 3.41
C MET A 111 5.85 -0.23 4.90
N GLN A 112 5.81 1.07 5.25
CA GLN A 112 5.61 1.51 6.64
C GLN A 112 4.30 1.00 7.23
N TYR A 113 3.21 1.05 6.45
CA TYR A 113 1.92 0.54 6.91
C TYR A 113 1.98 -0.96 7.20
N LEU A 114 2.57 -1.73 6.29
CA LEU A 114 2.67 -3.19 6.42
C LEU A 114 3.54 -3.61 7.59
N GLU A 115 4.68 -2.92 7.81
CA GLU A 115 5.52 -3.12 8.98
C GLU A 115 4.77 -2.79 10.28
N LEU A 116 4.03 -1.67 10.33
CA LEU A 116 3.22 -1.30 11.49
C LEU A 116 2.16 -2.37 11.79
N THR A 117 1.47 -2.86 10.77
CA THR A 117 0.40 -3.85 10.92
C THR A 117 0.90 -5.31 10.99
N LYS A 118 2.22 -5.55 10.94
CA LYS A 118 2.85 -6.87 10.87
C LYS A 118 2.26 -7.77 9.77
N ARG A 119 1.93 -7.17 8.61
CA ARG A 119 1.31 -7.88 7.48
C ARG A 119 2.36 -8.33 6.48
N GLU A 120 2.21 -9.57 6.02
CA GLU A 120 3.03 -10.15 4.96
C GLU A 120 2.76 -9.46 3.62
N VAL A 121 3.82 -9.22 2.85
CA VAL A 121 3.75 -8.57 1.55
C VAL A 121 4.21 -9.48 0.42
N GLU A 122 3.50 -9.40 -0.70
CA GLU A 122 3.97 -9.89 -2.00
C GLU A 122 4.11 -8.66 -2.91
N TYR A 123 5.33 -8.34 -3.33
CA TYR A 123 5.59 -7.16 -4.13
C TYR A 123 5.77 -7.52 -5.60
N VAL A 124 5.06 -6.81 -6.49
CA VAL A 124 5.17 -6.96 -7.94
C VAL A 124 5.38 -5.59 -8.57
N ALA A 125 6.46 -5.46 -9.34
CA ALA A 125 6.68 -4.32 -10.21
C ALA A 125 6.23 -4.66 -11.63
N LEU A 126 5.18 -4.00 -12.10
CA LEU A 126 4.65 -4.14 -13.44
C LEU A 126 5.51 -3.33 -14.41
N SER A 127 5.93 -4.00 -15.47
CA SER A 127 6.60 -3.43 -16.63
C SER A 127 5.79 -3.77 -17.89
N ARG A 128 6.29 -3.31 -19.04
CA ARG A 128 5.73 -3.68 -20.34
C ARG A 128 6.00 -5.14 -20.73
N ASP A 129 6.94 -5.77 -20.03
CA ASP A 129 7.37 -7.15 -20.27
C ASP A 129 6.74 -8.11 -19.26
N THR A 130 5.94 -7.60 -18.31
CA THR A 130 5.23 -8.44 -17.36
C THR A 130 4.08 -9.15 -18.06
N THR A 131 4.10 -10.47 -17.97
CA THR A 131 3.08 -11.34 -18.56
C THR A 131 2.11 -11.87 -17.52
N GLU A 132 1.04 -12.52 -17.97
CA GLU A 132 0.11 -13.24 -17.11
C GLU A 132 0.81 -14.33 -16.26
N THR A 133 1.82 -15.00 -16.82
CA THR A 133 2.55 -16.06 -16.12
C THR A 133 3.35 -15.55 -14.92
N ASP A 134 3.78 -14.28 -14.94
CA ASP A 134 4.49 -13.64 -13.83
C ASP A 134 3.56 -13.27 -12.66
N LEU A 135 2.24 -13.25 -12.90
CA LEU A 135 1.22 -12.98 -11.89
C LEU A 135 0.54 -14.25 -11.39
N LYS A 136 0.24 -15.17 -12.30
CA LYS A 136 -0.46 -16.41 -12.01
C LYS A 136 0.49 -17.51 -11.58
N GLN A 137 1.05 -18.20 -12.57
CA GLN A 137 1.87 -19.38 -12.39
C GLN A 137 2.95 -19.41 -13.45
N ARG A 138 4.15 -19.80 -13.03
CA ARG A 138 5.27 -20.04 -13.93
C ARG A 138 5.45 -21.54 -14.07
N ARG A 139 5.53 -22.02 -15.32
CA ARG A 139 5.89 -23.40 -15.61
C ARG A 139 7.39 -23.59 -15.48
N GLU A 140 7.83 -24.41 -14.53
CA GLU A 140 9.22 -24.84 -14.37
C GLU A 140 9.37 -26.32 -14.75
N ILE A 141 10.44 -26.66 -15.45
CA ILE A 141 10.77 -28.05 -15.74
C ILE A 141 11.82 -28.50 -14.73
N ARG A 142 11.49 -29.49 -13.90
CA ARG A 142 12.43 -30.12 -12.96
C ARG A 142 12.49 -31.60 -13.25
N SER A 143 13.69 -32.12 -13.48
CA SER A 143 13.94 -33.55 -13.72
C SER A 143 13.03 -34.17 -14.77
N GLY A 144 12.80 -33.46 -15.88
CA GLY A 144 11.96 -33.94 -17.00
C GLY A 144 10.45 -33.81 -16.81
N THR A 145 9.97 -33.34 -15.66
CA THR A 145 8.54 -33.09 -15.40
C THR A 145 8.27 -31.59 -15.29
N ALA A 146 7.15 -31.13 -15.87
CA ALA A 146 6.72 -29.76 -15.77
C ALA A 146 5.88 -29.55 -14.50
N PHE A 147 6.26 -28.57 -13.68
CA PHE A 147 5.55 -28.14 -12.48
C PHE A 147 5.12 -26.69 -12.63
N TYR A 148 3.96 -26.37 -12.06
CA TYR A 148 3.45 -25.00 -12.01
C TYR A 148 3.79 -24.42 -10.63
N ILE A 149 4.43 -23.25 -10.63
CA ILE A 149 4.82 -22.55 -9.40
C ILE A 149 3.99 -21.28 -9.27
N ASP A 150 3.25 -21.20 -8.16
CA ASP A 150 2.42 -20.05 -7.81
C ASP A 150 3.26 -18.78 -7.64
N GLN A 151 2.88 -17.75 -8.39
CA GLN A 151 3.50 -16.44 -8.35
C GLN A 151 2.82 -15.53 -7.32
N CYS A 152 3.30 -14.30 -7.24
CA CYS A 152 2.97 -13.34 -6.19
C CYS A 152 1.46 -13.12 -5.99
N ALA A 153 0.67 -13.03 -7.08
CA ALA A 153 -0.77 -12.75 -6.95
C ALA A 153 -1.54 -13.95 -6.37
N VAL A 154 -1.18 -15.16 -6.78
CA VAL A 154 -1.80 -16.41 -6.29
C VAL A 154 -1.41 -16.67 -4.84
N ARG A 155 -0.12 -16.52 -4.49
CA ARG A 155 0.33 -16.64 -3.11
C ARG A 155 -0.33 -15.60 -2.21
N ALA A 156 -0.45 -14.35 -2.66
CA ALA A 156 -1.11 -13.32 -1.88
C ALA A 156 -2.59 -13.64 -1.63
N ALA A 157 -3.31 -14.05 -2.67
CA ALA A 157 -4.73 -14.38 -2.58
C ALA A 157 -5.00 -15.59 -1.67
N THR A 158 -4.21 -16.65 -1.80
CA THR A 158 -4.39 -17.88 -1.02
C THR A 158 -3.95 -17.73 0.44
N GLN A 159 -2.83 -17.06 0.68
CA GLN A 159 -2.26 -16.90 2.03
C GLN A 159 -2.80 -15.69 2.80
N GLY A 160 -3.62 -14.84 2.17
CA GLY A 160 -4.16 -13.63 2.81
C GLY A 160 -3.15 -12.50 2.99
N ARG A 161 -2.12 -12.47 2.14
CA ARG A 161 -1.07 -11.44 2.17
C ARG A 161 -1.54 -10.18 1.46
N VAL A 162 -0.79 -9.09 1.65
CA VAL A 162 -1.03 -7.86 0.89
C VAL A 162 -0.23 -7.90 -0.41
N LEU A 163 -0.91 -7.79 -1.54
CA LEU A 163 -0.28 -7.66 -2.85
C LEU A 163 0.00 -6.18 -3.13
N VAL A 164 1.28 -5.81 -3.23
CA VAL A 164 1.70 -4.46 -3.62
C VAL A 164 2.00 -4.45 -5.12
N LEU A 165 1.17 -3.76 -5.89
CA LEU A 165 1.31 -3.62 -7.35
C LEU A 165 1.90 -2.26 -7.69
N GLU A 166 3.13 -2.21 -8.20
CA GLU A 166 3.75 -0.97 -8.63
C GLU A 166 3.76 -0.84 -10.15
N GLY A 167 3.37 0.33 -10.67
CA GLY A 167 3.50 0.62 -12.10
C GLY A 167 2.32 0.14 -12.93
N LEU A 168 1.09 0.19 -12.40
CA LEU A 168 -0.13 -0.13 -13.18
C LEU A 168 -0.21 0.66 -14.49
N GLU A 169 0.33 1.87 -14.55
CA GLU A 169 0.38 2.67 -15.77
C GLU A 169 1.29 2.09 -16.87
N LYS A 170 2.12 1.10 -16.55
CA LYS A 170 3.06 0.44 -17.45
C LYS A 170 2.63 -0.99 -17.82
N ALA A 171 1.58 -1.49 -17.18
CA ALA A 171 1.11 -2.85 -17.37
C ALA A 171 0.69 -3.09 -18.82
N GLU A 172 0.99 -4.29 -19.29
CA GLU A 172 0.59 -4.76 -20.62
C GLU A 172 -0.92 -5.09 -20.65
N ARG A 173 -1.52 -5.10 -21.84
CA ARG A 173 -2.99 -5.21 -22.00
C ARG A 173 -3.54 -6.57 -21.59
N ASN A 174 -2.76 -7.63 -21.74
CA ASN A 174 -3.10 -9.00 -21.31
C ASN A 174 -3.17 -9.15 -19.78
N VAL A 175 -2.41 -8.35 -19.03
CA VAL A 175 -2.35 -8.39 -17.56
C VAL A 175 -3.55 -7.72 -16.91
N LEU A 176 -4.08 -6.66 -17.52
CA LEU A 176 -5.17 -5.87 -16.93
C LEU A 176 -6.46 -6.67 -16.69
N PRO A 177 -6.94 -7.54 -17.61
CA PRO A 177 -8.11 -8.39 -17.36
C PRO A 177 -7.93 -9.33 -16.17
N VAL A 178 -6.75 -9.92 -16.03
CA VAL A 178 -6.42 -10.83 -14.93
C VAL A 178 -6.47 -10.10 -13.58
N LEU A 179 -5.87 -8.91 -13.51
CA LEU A 179 -5.93 -8.08 -12.32
C LEU A 179 -7.36 -7.59 -12.03
N ASN A 180 -8.12 -7.22 -13.07
CA ASN A 180 -9.48 -6.74 -12.91
C ASN A 180 -10.37 -7.83 -12.27
N ASN A 181 -10.33 -9.07 -12.76
CA ASN A 181 -11.09 -10.18 -12.18
C ASN A 181 -10.68 -10.48 -10.72
N LEU A 182 -9.38 -10.43 -10.43
CA LEU A 182 -8.88 -10.66 -9.07
C LEU A 182 -9.30 -9.56 -8.09
N LEU A 183 -9.40 -8.31 -8.55
CA LEU A 183 -9.84 -7.17 -7.74
C LEU A 183 -11.36 -7.13 -7.57
N GLU A 184 -12.09 -7.53 -8.62
CA GLU A 184 -13.54 -7.50 -8.66
C GLU A 184 -14.17 -8.66 -7.90
N ASN A 185 -13.89 -9.91 -8.32
CA ASN A 185 -14.57 -11.09 -7.82
C ASN A 185 -13.71 -11.94 -6.87
N ARG A 186 -12.44 -11.58 -6.68
CA ARG A 186 -11.43 -12.46 -6.06
C ARG A 186 -11.32 -13.80 -6.80
N GLU A 187 -11.48 -13.76 -8.12
CA GLU A 187 -11.48 -14.94 -8.96
C GLU A 187 -10.27 -14.93 -9.91
N MET A 188 -9.69 -16.11 -10.11
CA MET A 188 -8.56 -16.29 -11.02
C MET A 188 -8.46 -17.74 -11.48
N GLN A 189 -8.46 -17.94 -12.80
CA GLN A 189 -8.20 -19.24 -13.39
C GLN A 189 -6.69 -19.49 -13.48
N LEU A 190 -6.23 -20.63 -12.98
CA LEU A 190 -4.83 -21.06 -12.97
C LEU A 190 -4.56 -22.07 -14.10
N GLU A 191 -3.29 -22.20 -14.50
CA GLU A 191 -2.89 -23.05 -15.64
C GLU A 191 -2.87 -24.54 -15.29
N ASP A 192 -2.74 -24.88 -14.01
CA ASP A 192 -2.85 -26.24 -13.49
C ASP A 192 -4.31 -26.75 -13.35
N GLY A 193 -5.27 -25.91 -13.75
CA GLY A 193 -6.70 -26.17 -13.68
C GLY A 193 -7.34 -25.81 -12.34
N ARG A 194 -6.60 -25.25 -11.38
CA ARG A 194 -7.20 -24.67 -10.17
C ARG A 194 -7.98 -23.40 -10.49
N PHE A 195 -9.00 -23.14 -9.70
CA PHE A 195 -9.80 -21.92 -9.79
C PHE A 195 -9.85 -21.23 -8.44
N LEU A 196 -9.28 -20.02 -8.35
CA LEU A 196 -9.43 -19.18 -7.16
C LEU A 196 -10.85 -18.62 -7.11
N MET A 197 -11.46 -18.70 -5.93
CA MET A 197 -12.83 -18.23 -5.67
C MET A 197 -12.89 -17.41 -4.39
N SER A 198 -13.75 -16.39 -4.34
CA SER A 198 -13.94 -15.59 -3.14
C SER A 198 -14.33 -16.45 -1.93
N ALA A 199 -13.89 -16.04 -0.75
CA ALA A 199 -14.26 -16.63 0.54
C ALA A 199 -15.78 -16.83 0.66
N GLU A 200 -16.56 -15.79 0.39
CA GLU A 200 -18.02 -15.82 0.52
C GLU A 200 -18.69 -16.85 -0.41
N ARG A 201 -18.19 -16.99 -1.65
CA ARG A 201 -18.75 -17.93 -2.61
C ARG A 201 -18.31 -19.36 -2.32
N TYR A 202 -17.06 -19.54 -1.90
CA TYR A 202 -16.56 -20.84 -1.46
C TYR A 202 -17.33 -21.34 -0.22
N ASP A 203 -17.56 -20.47 0.75
CA ASP A 203 -18.25 -20.85 2.00
C ASP A 203 -19.73 -21.19 1.76
N LYS A 204 -20.38 -20.58 0.75
CA LYS A 204 -21.71 -20.98 0.29
C LYS A 204 -21.69 -22.37 -0.34
N LEU A 205 -20.72 -22.64 -1.21
CA LEU A 205 -20.59 -23.96 -1.83
C LEU A 205 -20.28 -25.05 -0.80
N LEU A 206 -19.53 -24.74 0.26
CA LEU A 206 -19.24 -25.67 1.34
C LEU A 206 -20.49 -26.05 2.16
N GLN A 207 -21.57 -25.27 2.08
CA GLN A 207 -22.86 -25.64 2.70
C GLN A 207 -23.64 -26.64 1.84
N GLU A 208 -23.45 -26.62 0.53
CA GLU A 208 -24.15 -27.48 -0.43
C GLU A 208 -23.34 -28.74 -0.79
N HIS A 209 -22.02 -28.65 -0.72
CA HIS A 209 -21.07 -29.66 -1.15
C HIS A 209 -20.01 -29.94 -0.09
N THR A 210 -19.45 -31.14 -0.13
CA THR A 210 -18.34 -31.53 0.73
C THR A 210 -17.02 -30.93 0.25
N LYS A 211 -16.03 -30.83 1.15
CA LYS A 211 -14.72 -30.28 0.81
C LYS A 211 -14.01 -31.12 -0.25
N GLU A 212 -14.22 -32.43 -0.22
CA GLU A 212 -13.65 -33.40 -1.14
C GLU A 212 -14.17 -33.19 -2.57
N GLU A 213 -15.45 -32.83 -2.74
CA GLU A 213 -16.02 -32.47 -4.04
C GLU A 213 -15.42 -31.17 -4.58
N LEU A 214 -15.25 -30.16 -3.72
CA LEU A 214 -14.62 -28.89 -4.09
C LEU A 214 -13.14 -29.07 -4.49
N ASP A 215 -12.43 -29.93 -3.77
CA ASP A 215 -11.06 -30.31 -4.09
C ASP A 215 -10.98 -31.08 -5.42
N SER A 216 -11.97 -31.95 -5.71
CA SER A 216 -12.10 -32.61 -7.01
C SER A 216 -12.36 -31.62 -8.16
N TRP A 217 -13.08 -30.52 -7.89
CA TRP A 217 -13.27 -29.42 -8.85
C TRP A 217 -12.09 -28.44 -8.88
N LYS A 218 -11.05 -28.68 -8.07
CA LYS A 218 -9.85 -27.85 -7.94
C LYS A 218 -10.15 -26.40 -7.56
N ILE A 219 -11.20 -26.18 -6.76
CA ILE A 219 -11.59 -24.84 -6.31
C ILE A 219 -10.76 -24.47 -5.08
N VAL A 220 -10.13 -23.30 -5.12
CA VAL A 220 -9.30 -22.80 -4.03
C VAL A 220 -9.94 -21.55 -3.44
N ARG A 221 -10.15 -21.56 -2.13
CA ARG A 221 -10.65 -20.42 -1.37
C ARG A 221 -9.61 -19.29 -1.32
N VAL A 222 -10.01 -18.09 -1.71
CA VAL A 222 -9.23 -16.86 -1.46
C VAL A 222 -9.45 -16.40 -0.03
N SER A 223 -8.38 -15.98 0.63
CA SER A 223 -8.45 -15.47 2.00
C SER A 223 -9.16 -14.12 2.07
N GLU A 224 -10.00 -13.91 3.08
CA GLU A 224 -10.67 -12.63 3.35
C GLU A 224 -9.67 -11.51 3.64
N ASP A 225 -8.52 -11.88 4.21
CA ASP A 225 -7.44 -10.98 4.51
C ASP A 225 -6.71 -10.50 3.26
N PHE A 226 -6.84 -11.16 2.11
CA PHE A 226 -6.17 -10.74 0.88
C PHE A 226 -6.55 -9.31 0.48
N ARG A 227 -5.57 -8.41 0.43
CA ARG A 227 -5.77 -7.00 0.04
C ARG A 227 -4.78 -6.58 -1.04
N VAL A 228 -5.15 -5.59 -1.84
CA VAL A 228 -4.27 -5.01 -2.86
C VAL A 228 -3.97 -3.54 -2.56
N ILE A 229 -2.68 -3.19 -2.58
CA ILE A 229 -2.20 -1.80 -2.56
C ILE A 229 -1.50 -1.52 -3.89
N ALA A 230 -2.18 -0.80 -4.76
CA ALA A 230 -1.59 -0.31 -6.01
C ALA A 230 -0.79 0.98 -5.77
N LEU A 231 0.33 1.12 -6.47
CA LEU A 231 1.20 2.29 -6.50
C LEU A 231 1.32 2.77 -7.94
N GLY A 232 0.92 4.01 -8.21
CA GLY A 232 0.89 4.54 -9.57
C GLY A 232 1.12 6.04 -9.63
N ILE A 233 1.43 6.52 -10.83
CA ILE A 233 1.65 7.94 -11.09
C ILE A 233 0.43 8.57 -11.73
N PRO A 234 0.18 9.88 -11.53
CA PRO A 234 -0.89 10.56 -12.22
C PRO A 234 -0.56 10.69 -13.72
N VAL A 235 -1.40 10.11 -14.56
CA VAL A 235 -1.39 10.25 -16.03
C VAL A 235 -2.53 11.21 -16.41
N PRO A 236 -2.34 12.22 -17.28
CA PRO A 236 -1.24 12.41 -18.25
C PRO A 236 -0.03 13.21 -17.73
N LYS A 237 0.00 13.62 -16.45
CA LYS A 237 1.10 14.46 -15.91
C LYS A 237 2.49 13.80 -16.07
N TYR A 238 2.55 12.48 -16.03
CA TYR A 238 3.74 11.69 -16.30
C TYR A 238 3.48 10.66 -17.41
N LYS A 239 4.55 10.17 -18.03
CA LYS A 239 4.49 9.16 -19.09
C LYS A 239 3.94 7.84 -18.54
N GLY A 240 2.83 7.39 -19.09
CA GLY A 240 2.17 6.13 -18.75
C GLY A 240 0.85 5.99 -19.50
N ASN A 241 0.26 4.81 -19.44
CA ASN A 241 -1.07 4.57 -19.95
C ASN A 241 -2.09 4.97 -18.87
N PRO A 242 -3.15 5.71 -19.21
CA PRO A 242 -4.23 5.95 -18.26
C PRO A 242 -4.87 4.62 -17.89
N LEU A 243 -5.23 4.45 -16.62
CA LEU A 243 -5.97 3.27 -16.20
C LEU A 243 -7.38 3.31 -16.78
N ASP A 244 -7.84 2.18 -17.26
CA ASP A 244 -9.20 2.03 -17.77
C ASP A 244 -10.23 2.35 -16.66
N PRO A 245 -11.35 3.00 -16.98
CA PRO A 245 -12.36 3.36 -15.99
C PRO A 245 -12.85 2.20 -15.10
N PRO A 246 -13.06 0.96 -15.60
CA PRO A 246 -13.46 -0.17 -14.77
C PRO A 246 -12.43 -0.50 -13.70
N LEU A 247 -11.17 -0.67 -14.08
CA LEU A 247 -10.08 -1.00 -13.15
C LEU A 247 -9.84 0.12 -12.15
N ARG A 248 -9.86 1.38 -12.61
CA ARG A 248 -9.70 2.56 -11.75
C ARG A 248 -10.76 2.61 -10.65
N SER A 249 -12.00 2.23 -10.96
CA SER A 249 -13.13 2.30 -10.03
C SER A 249 -13.11 1.21 -8.95
N ARG A 250 -12.29 0.16 -9.12
CA ARG A 250 -12.09 -0.89 -8.08
C ARG A 250 -11.26 -0.42 -6.90
N PHE A 251 -10.46 0.62 -7.10
CA PHE A 251 -9.61 1.14 -6.05
C PHE A 251 -10.20 2.36 -5.36
N GLN A 252 -9.94 2.42 -4.06
CA GLN A 252 -10.01 3.66 -3.32
C GLN A 252 -8.73 4.44 -3.57
N ALA A 253 -8.81 5.57 -4.25
CA ALA A 253 -7.63 6.35 -4.58
C ALA A 253 -7.26 7.33 -3.47
N ARG A 254 -5.96 7.48 -3.21
CA ARG A 254 -5.39 8.51 -2.35
C ARG A 254 -4.24 9.19 -3.06
N ASP A 255 -4.32 10.51 -3.15
CA ASP A 255 -3.22 11.32 -3.66
C ASP A 255 -2.18 11.56 -2.56
N ILE A 256 -0.91 11.32 -2.90
CA ILE A 256 0.28 11.49 -2.09
C ILE A 256 1.12 12.58 -2.74
N TYR A 257 0.94 13.80 -2.24
CA TYR A 257 1.69 14.97 -2.67
C TYR A 257 3.10 14.98 -2.08
N TYR A 258 3.98 15.83 -2.65
CA TYR A 258 5.29 16.05 -2.07
C TYR A 258 5.19 16.52 -0.62
N LEU A 259 6.02 15.94 0.24
CA LEU A 259 6.18 16.43 1.59
C LEU A 259 6.88 17.81 1.54
N PRO A 260 6.48 18.77 2.39
CA PRO A 260 7.13 20.08 2.44
C PRO A 260 8.65 19.93 2.51
N PHE A 261 9.40 20.81 1.83
CA PHE A 261 10.87 20.67 1.66
C PHE A 261 11.61 20.36 2.96
N LYS A 262 11.22 21.02 4.06
CA LYS A 262 11.79 20.79 5.40
C LYS A 262 11.63 19.34 5.90
N VAL A 263 10.51 18.69 5.57
CA VAL A 263 10.21 17.29 5.95
C VAL A 263 10.95 16.33 5.03
N SER A 264 10.93 16.60 3.72
CA SER A 264 11.68 15.85 2.70
C SER A 264 13.17 15.79 3.02
N ALA A 265 13.79 16.94 3.31
CA ALA A 265 15.21 17.03 3.68
C ALA A 265 15.54 16.25 4.97
N ARG A 266 14.65 16.25 5.97
CA ARG A 266 14.85 15.49 7.22
C ARG A 266 14.82 13.97 6.99
N MET A 267 13.91 13.47 6.14
CA MET A 267 13.87 12.03 5.83
C MET A 267 15.08 11.60 5.00
N THR A 268 15.52 12.41 4.03
CA THR A 268 16.73 12.10 3.25
C THR A 268 17.97 12.06 4.15
N LYS A 269 18.13 13.04 5.05
CA LYS A 269 19.24 13.05 6.04
C LYS A 269 19.21 11.84 6.97
N LYS A 270 18.02 11.44 7.47
CA LYS A 270 17.88 10.23 8.31
C LYS A 270 18.23 8.94 7.55
N LYS A 271 17.78 8.81 6.29
CA LYS A 271 18.12 7.65 5.44
C LYS A 271 19.61 7.59 5.14
N VAL A 272 20.24 8.72 4.78
CA VAL A 272 21.69 8.77 4.54
C VAL A 272 22.47 8.39 5.79
N ASN A 273 22.15 8.96 6.97
CA ASN A 273 22.85 8.60 8.21
C ASN A 273 22.69 7.12 8.61
N ASN A 274 21.52 6.52 8.37
CA ASN A 274 21.35 5.08 8.58
C ASN A 274 22.16 4.28 7.56
N SER A 275 22.17 4.65 6.27
CA SER A 275 22.97 4.00 5.23
C SER A 275 24.49 4.11 5.48
N THR A 276 25.00 5.24 5.97
CA THR A 276 26.43 5.42 6.26
C THR A 276 26.90 4.57 7.45
N LYS A 277 26.01 4.31 8.43
CA LYS A 277 26.28 3.38 9.53
C LYS A 277 26.46 1.94 9.04
N TYR A 278 25.75 1.54 7.99
CA TYR A 278 25.90 0.22 7.38
C TYR A 278 27.09 0.14 6.40
N PHE A 279 27.49 1.26 5.77
CA PHE A 279 28.68 1.28 4.92
C PHE A 279 29.96 1.01 5.72
N PHE A 280 30.04 1.50 6.97
CA PHE A 280 31.18 1.22 7.87
C PHE A 280 31.14 -0.18 8.52
N MET A 281 29.96 -0.78 8.68
CA MET A 281 29.83 -2.10 9.33
C MET A 281 30.08 -3.27 8.37
N PHE A 282 30.03 -3.05 7.05
CA PHE A 282 30.33 -4.07 6.03
C PHE A 282 31.76 -3.98 5.45
N TYR A 283 32.53 -2.93 5.72
CA TYR A 283 33.88 -2.75 5.12
C TYR A 283 35.06 -2.95 6.08
N ILE A 284 34.84 -3.19 7.38
CA ILE A 284 35.94 -3.35 8.35
C ILE A 284 36.39 -4.82 8.61
N PRO A 285 35.65 -5.91 8.31
CA PRO A 285 36.22 -7.25 8.46
C PRO A 285 36.89 -7.78 7.18
N MET A 286 37.18 -6.92 6.18
CA MET A 286 37.85 -7.31 4.93
C MET A 286 39.23 -6.65 4.79
N LEU A 287 39.93 -6.40 5.90
CA LEU A 287 41.33 -5.93 5.89
C LEU A 287 42.23 -6.70 6.89
N GLU A 288 41.75 -7.80 7.46
CA GLU A 288 42.57 -8.74 8.23
C GLU A 288 42.39 -10.14 7.64
N GLY A 289 43.36 -10.59 6.86
CA GLY A 289 43.42 -11.95 6.34
C GLY A 289 43.55 -12.01 4.82
N ASN A 290 44.77 -11.83 4.33
CA ASN A 290 45.37 -12.61 3.24
C ASN A 290 46.80 -12.11 2.99
N GLU A 291 47.76 -12.62 3.76
CA GLU A 291 49.16 -12.66 3.32
C GLU A 291 49.24 -13.61 2.12
N VAL A 292 49.51 -13.05 0.94
CA VAL A 292 49.77 -13.82 -0.27
C VAL A 292 51.27 -14.15 -0.31
N GLN A 293 51.60 -15.43 -0.17
CA GLN A 293 52.95 -15.95 -0.42
C GLN A 293 53.28 -15.85 -1.93
N ILE A 294 54.41 -15.23 -2.24
CA ILE A 294 54.96 -15.09 -3.60
C ILE A 294 55.91 -16.28 -3.85
N PRO A 295 55.75 -17.07 -4.94
CA PRO A 295 56.71 -18.11 -5.28
C PRO A 295 57.96 -17.50 -5.93
N LYS A 296 59.13 -17.90 -5.42
CA LYS A 296 60.44 -17.63 -6.02
C LYS A 296 60.65 -18.56 -7.21
N ASN A 297 60.83 -18.01 -8.41
CA ASN A 297 61.39 -18.77 -9.53
C ASN A 297 62.90 -18.56 -9.59
N THR A 298 63.59 -19.69 -9.69
CA THR A 298 65.03 -19.86 -9.75
C THR A 298 65.45 -20.00 -11.22
N THR A 299 66.58 -19.37 -11.56
CA THR A 299 67.40 -19.46 -12.79
C THR A 299 66.81 -18.93 -14.09
#